data_AF-Q0IEB7-F1
#
_entry.id   AF-Q0IEB7-F1
#
_cell.length_a   1.000
_cell.length_b   1.000
_cell.length_c   1.000
_cell.angle_alpha   90.00
_cell.angle_beta   90.00
_cell.angle_gamma   90.00
#
_symmetry.space_group_name_H-M   'P 1'
#
loop_
_entity.id
_entity.type
_entity.pdbx_description
1 polymer ?
#
loop_
_entity_poly.entity_id
_entity_poly.type
_entity_poly.pdbx_seq_one_letter_code
_entity_poly.pdbx_strand_id
1 'polypeptide(L)'
;MADRIDDIFAGDSPEDIQLVQHMIEKIRLEIMSYGEDEYDSYDPGCRQKVEFSIQINMVTLILQEMSETLEVLFCLPLICRNEDLMDEYFNAEEQDVIRLLCKYMRSKTDDGGSTPTVAELSTFSPARFIELVAIVSNKELHKTIVGQVKNLPGVYRKFLSNIREFRKFTIAKMQMTAQKDLAKEKILHRMWLSNQRNIKEIIRIEEILEEKRASFQAEIEEKTAIIERYRADIQRLEEQSKSQITDFIDQSDRNMFRYFEQSDNRYEELLKEANRWTKEYDTVLEEDLRLEKENRMKKARLTQQLQTWLNKYDKDAGERTKELKSLASTLRARLQEFNDWKLNDFDPQEKQYFEAIEERRLDELQAHEERVRLFMMHRAAKVLQRAWRSVAERKRKMRGRRGGRRGKGKK
;
A
#
# COMPACT_ATOMS: atom_id res chain seq x y z
N MET A 1 59.55 -40.24 22.92
CA MET A 1 59.71 -41.00 21.67
C MET A 1 58.60 -42.02 21.66
N ALA A 2 57.64 -41.87 20.75
CA ALA A 2 56.47 -42.73 20.69
C ALA A 2 56.88 -44.09 20.09
N ASP A 3 56.60 -45.17 20.81
CA ASP A 3 57.11 -46.52 20.49
C ASP A 3 56.23 -47.27 19.47
N ARG A 4 55.15 -46.66 18.96
CA ARG A 4 54.29 -47.24 17.92
C ARG A 4 53.88 -46.20 16.88
N ILE A 5 53.83 -46.63 15.62
CA ILE A 5 53.37 -45.83 14.48
C ILE A 5 51.96 -45.29 14.74
N ASP A 6 51.12 -46.05 15.44
CA ASP A 6 49.75 -45.67 15.81
C ASP A 6 49.66 -44.46 16.75
N ASP A 7 50.70 -44.20 17.54
CA ASP A 7 50.75 -43.04 18.46
C ASP A 7 51.09 -41.73 17.73
N ILE A 8 51.59 -41.80 16.49
CA ILE A 8 51.94 -40.64 15.65
C ILE A 8 50.70 -40.07 14.95
N PHE A 9 49.69 -40.90 14.68
CA PHE A 9 48.48 -40.56 13.91
C PHE A 9 47.22 -40.33 14.77
N ALA A 10 47.37 -40.11 16.08
CA ALA A 10 46.26 -40.07 17.03
C ALA A 10 45.23 -38.92 16.83
N GLY A 11 45.40 -38.08 15.81
CA GLY A 11 44.48 -36.98 15.45
C GLY A 11 44.17 -36.84 13.95
N ASP A 12 44.67 -37.73 13.10
CA ASP A 12 44.52 -37.62 11.64
C ASP A 12 43.29 -38.39 11.13
N SER A 13 42.71 -37.92 10.01
CA SER A 13 41.58 -38.58 9.36
C SER A 13 41.96 -40.01 8.96
N PRO A 14 41.05 -41.01 9.06
CA PRO A 14 41.31 -42.37 8.60
C PRO A 14 41.71 -42.42 7.11
N GLU A 15 41.32 -41.43 6.31
CA GLU A 15 41.74 -41.29 4.91
C GLU A 15 43.22 -40.89 4.78
N ASP A 16 43.70 -40.00 5.64
CA ASP A 16 45.09 -39.55 5.66
C ASP A 16 46.03 -40.69 6.12
N ILE A 17 45.58 -41.47 7.11
CA ILE A 17 46.31 -42.66 7.59
C ILE A 17 46.46 -43.69 6.46
N GLN A 18 45.40 -43.92 5.68
CA GLN A 18 45.45 -44.82 4.53
C GLN A 18 46.36 -44.30 3.42
N LEU A 19 46.35 -42.99 3.17
CA LEU A 19 47.22 -42.35 2.19
C LEU A 19 48.69 -42.48 2.57
N VAL A 20 49.01 -42.27 3.85
CA VAL A 20 50.37 -42.43 4.38
C VAL A 20 50.78 -43.91 4.36
N GLN A 21 49.91 -44.84 4.72
CA GLN A 21 50.19 -46.27 4.62
C GLN A 21 50.44 -46.71 3.16
N HIS A 22 49.63 -46.22 2.22
CA HIS A 22 49.81 -46.48 0.79
C HIS A 22 51.11 -45.85 0.27
N MET A 23 51.48 -44.66 0.78
CA MET A 23 52.75 -44.02 0.45
C MET A 23 53.93 -44.82 1.01
N ILE A 24 53.87 -45.27 2.27
CA ILE A 24 54.88 -46.13 2.89
C ILE A 24 55.04 -47.43 2.09
N GLU A 25 53.94 -48.06 1.68
CA GLU A 25 53.99 -49.31 0.91
C GLU A 25 54.52 -49.06 -0.51
N LYS A 26 54.17 -47.94 -1.15
CA LYS A 26 54.76 -47.53 -2.43
C LYS A 26 56.26 -47.28 -2.31
N ILE A 27 56.71 -46.62 -1.25
CA ILE A 27 58.13 -46.39 -0.95
C ILE A 27 58.84 -47.73 -0.76
N ARG A 28 58.23 -48.65 -0.01
CA ARG A 28 58.76 -49.99 0.22
C ARG A 28 58.89 -50.79 -1.08
N LEU A 29 57.86 -50.75 -1.94
CA LEU A 29 57.86 -51.39 -3.25
C LEU A 29 58.89 -50.76 -4.20
N GLU A 30 59.07 -49.44 -4.17
CA GLU A 30 60.07 -48.74 -4.98
C GLU A 30 61.50 -49.05 -4.51
N ILE A 31 61.73 -49.17 -3.19
CA ILE A 31 63.01 -49.63 -2.64
C ILE A 31 63.31 -51.08 -3.06
N MET A 32 62.29 -51.94 -3.07
CA MET A 32 62.44 -53.33 -3.50
C MET A 32 62.68 -53.47 -5.00
N SER A 33 61.95 -52.72 -5.85
CA SER A 33 62.07 -52.81 -7.30
C SER A 33 63.40 -52.22 -7.83
N TYR A 34 63.88 -51.11 -7.26
CA TYR A 34 65.18 -50.55 -7.65
C TYR A 34 66.38 -51.29 -7.03
N GLY A 35 66.15 -52.04 -5.95
CA GLY A 35 67.18 -52.82 -5.27
C GLY A 35 67.51 -54.16 -5.94
N GLU A 36 66.60 -54.72 -6.75
CA GLU A 36 66.79 -56.03 -7.40
C GLU A 36 67.30 -55.91 -8.84
N ASP A 37 66.84 -54.93 -9.63
CA ASP A 37 67.13 -54.91 -11.08
C ASP A 37 68.40 -54.14 -11.49
N GLU A 38 68.81 -53.11 -10.73
CA GLU A 38 69.84 -52.17 -11.22
C GLU A 38 71.22 -52.34 -10.57
N TYR A 39 71.31 -53.08 -9.45
CA TYR A 39 72.55 -53.17 -8.67
C TYR A 39 72.98 -54.58 -8.26
N ASP A 40 72.24 -55.62 -8.63
CA ASP A 40 72.67 -57.01 -8.45
C ASP A 40 73.68 -57.45 -9.54
N SER A 41 74.51 -56.51 -10.04
CA SER A 41 75.56 -56.73 -11.03
C SER A 41 76.75 -57.56 -10.51
N TYR A 42 76.62 -58.14 -9.32
CA TYR A 42 77.54 -59.16 -8.84
C TYR A 42 77.13 -60.49 -9.44
N ASP A 43 77.94 -60.96 -10.39
CA ASP A 43 77.92 -62.29 -11.01
C ASP A 43 77.30 -63.36 -10.07
N PRO A 44 76.21 -64.03 -10.48
CA PRO A 44 75.56 -65.07 -9.68
C PRO A 44 76.52 -66.19 -9.22
N GLY A 45 77.68 -66.34 -9.87
CA GLY A 45 78.74 -67.29 -9.50
C GLY A 45 79.77 -66.78 -8.49
N CYS A 46 79.66 -65.54 -7.99
CA CYS A 46 80.67 -64.96 -7.11
C CYS A 46 80.71 -65.69 -5.76
N ARG A 47 81.79 -66.44 -5.49
CA ARG A 47 81.99 -67.20 -4.24
C ARG A 47 81.72 -66.39 -2.96
N GLN A 48 81.98 -65.08 -3.00
CA GLN A 48 81.69 -64.16 -1.91
C GLN A 48 80.20 -64.09 -1.55
N LYS A 49 79.26 -64.09 -2.51
CA LYS A 49 77.81 -64.08 -2.22
C LYS A 49 77.38 -65.36 -1.51
N VAL A 50 77.90 -66.49 -1.97
CA VAL A 50 77.63 -67.81 -1.36
C VAL A 50 78.22 -67.84 0.05
N GLU A 51 79.47 -67.41 0.23
CA GLU A 51 80.13 -67.31 1.54
C GLU A 51 79.40 -66.37 2.50
N PHE A 52 78.97 -65.19 2.05
CA PHE A 52 78.17 -64.26 2.85
C PHE A 52 76.81 -64.86 3.20
N SER A 53 76.12 -65.52 2.27
CA SER A 53 74.85 -66.19 2.55
C SER A 53 75.01 -67.32 3.58
N ILE A 54 76.11 -68.08 3.50
CA ILE A 54 76.47 -69.12 4.47
C ILE A 54 76.75 -68.48 5.84
N GLN A 55 77.51 -67.39 5.90
CA GLN A 55 77.78 -66.67 7.13
C GLN A 55 76.52 -66.10 7.76
N ILE A 56 75.62 -65.49 6.97
CA ILE A 56 74.33 -64.99 7.44
C ILE A 56 73.48 -66.14 7.97
N ASN A 57 73.44 -67.28 7.28
CA ASN A 57 72.70 -68.45 7.73
C ASN A 57 73.29 -69.04 9.01
N MET A 58 74.62 -69.10 9.15
CA MET A 58 75.27 -69.54 10.38
C MET A 58 74.97 -68.62 11.56
N VAL A 59 75.10 -67.30 11.37
CA VAL A 59 74.77 -66.33 12.43
C VAL A 59 73.28 -66.37 12.77
N THR A 60 72.41 -66.54 11.77
CA THR A 60 70.96 -66.70 11.98
C THR A 60 70.66 -67.96 12.79
N LEU A 61 71.30 -69.08 12.47
CA LEU A 61 71.18 -70.34 13.22
C LEU A 61 71.66 -70.19 14.67
N ILE A 62 72.83 -69.58 14.87
CA ILE A 62 73.38 -69.33 16.21
C ILE A 62 72.45 -68.42 17.03
N LEU A 63 71.95 -67.32 16.45
CA LEU A 63 71.02 -66.42 17.13
C LEU A 63 69.65 -67.06 17.38
N GLN A 64 69.21 -67.96 16.51
CA GLN A 64 68.00 -68.75 16.69
C GLN A 64 68.18 -69.72 17.86
N GLU A 65 69.26 -70.49 17.87
CA GLU A 65 69.59 -71.46 18.91
C GLU A 65 69.84 -70.76 20.27
N MET A 66 70.49 -69.60 20.29
CA MET A 66 70.61 -68.76 21.48
C MET A 66 69.24 -68.28 22.01
N SER A 67 68.34 -67.85 21.11
CA SER A 67 66.99 -67.45 21.52
C SER A 67 66.21 -68.63 22.08
N GLU A 68 66.28 -69.79 21.44
CA GLU A 68 65.56 -71.00 21.83
C GLU A 68 66.10 -71.58 23.16
N THR A 69 67.42 -71.60 23.35
CA THR A 69 68.05 -72.02 24.61
C THR A 69 67.75 -71.06 25.75
N LEU A 70 67.75 -69.75 25.52
CA LEU A 70 67.33 -68.77 26.53
C LEU A 70 65.85 -68.94 26.90
N GLU A 71 64.98 -69.24 25.93
CA GLU A 71 63.56 -69.53 26.19
C GLU A 71 63.38 -70.75 27.12
N VAL A 72 64.16 -71.81 26.92
CA VAL A 72 64.16 -72.99 27.78
C VAL A 72 64.72 -72.69 29.16
N LEU A 73 65.87 -72.03 29.24
CA LEU A 73 66.52 -71.67 30.49
C LEU A 73 65.61 -70.82 31.40
N PHE A 74 64.86 -69.87 30.81
CA PHE A 74 63.91 -69.07 31.57
C PHE A 74 62.66 -69.86 31.98
N CYS A 75 62.30 -70.93 31.26
CA CYS A 75 61.17 -71.80 31.59
C CYS A 75 61.53 -72.98 32.52
N LEU A 76 62.82 -73.28 32.74
CA LEU A 76 63.27 -74.36 33.65
C LEU A 76 62.62 -74.32 35.04
N PRO A 77 62.45 -73.16 35.72
CA PRO A 77 61.77 -73.11 37.02
C PRO A 77 60.28 -73.46 36.98
N LEU A 78 59.62 -73.29 35.82
CA LEU A 78 58.22 -73.65 35.59
C LEU A 78 58.08 -75.13 35.24
N ILE A 79 59.05 -75.68 34.50
CA ILE A 79 59.13 -77.11 34.16
C ILE A 79 59.41 -77.92 35.44
N CYS A 80 60.33 -77.46 36.30
CA CYS A 80 60.58 -78.03 37.64
C CYS A 80 59.32 -78.08 38.54
N ARG A 81 58.26 -77.32 38.25
CA ARG A 81 57.02 -77.27 39.04
C ARG A 81 55.91 -78.19 38.49
N ASN A 82 56.06 -78.70 37.27
CA ASN A 82 55.11 -79.62 36.64
C ASN A 82 55.74 -81.01 36.59
N GLU A 83 55.29 -81.93 37.45
CA GLU A 83 55.84 -83.30 37.54
C GLU A 83 55.66 -84.07 36.22
N ASP A 84 54.53 -83.88 35.53
CA ASP A 84 54.23 -84.56 34.26
C ASP A 84 55.25 -84.24 33.13
N LEU A 85 55.76 -83.01 33.08
CA LEU A 85 56.74 -82.58 32.08
C LEU A 85 58.18 -83.00 32.43
N MET A 86 58.43 -83.25 33.72
CA MET A 86 59.73 -83.74 34.19
C MET A 86 59.88 -85.24 33.90
N ASP A 87 58.80 -86.01 34.03
CA ASP A 87 58.79 -87.46 33.77
C ASP A 87 58.78 -87.83 32.28
N GLU A 88 58.24 -86.97 31.42
CA GLU A 88 58.17 -87.23 29.98
C GLU A 88 59.48 -86.94 29.23
N TYR A 89 60.26 -85.95 29.68
CA TYR A 89 61.39 -85.41 28.90
C TYR A 89 62.76 -85.57 29.55
N PHE A 90 62.85 -86.04 30.79
CA PHE A 90 64.12 -86.18 31.52
C PHE A 90 64.25 -87.56 32.19
N ASN A 91 65.42 -88.18 32.06
CA ASN A 91 65.74 -89.43 32.77
C ASN A 91 65.90 -89.18 34.28
N ALA A 92 65.76 -90.23 35.11
CA ALA A 92 65.81 -90.11 36.57
C ALA A 92 67.08 -89.40 37.10
N GLU A 93 68.24 -89.61 36.46
CA GLU A 93 69.48 -88.92 36.82
C GLU A 93 69.48 -87.43 36.44
N GLU A 94 68.82 -87.07 35.35
CA GLU A 94 68.71 -85.70 34.83
C GLU A 94 67.70 -84.89 35.66
N GLN A 95 66.61 -85.52 36.09
CA GLN A 95 65.63 -84.95 37.03
C GLN A 95 66.30 -84.57 38.36
N ASP A 96 67.20 -85.41 38.87
CA ASP A 96 67.93 -85.14 40.11
C ASP A 96 68.87 -83.94 39.96
N VAL A 97 69.56 -83.80 38.82
CA VAL A 97 70.43 -82.65 38.53
C VAL A 97 69.62 -81.35 38.40
N ILE A 98 68.47 -81.39 37.73
CA ILE A 98 67.57 -80.24 37.56
C ILE A 98 66.91 -79.84 38.88
N ARG A 99 66.46 -80.81 39.70
CA ARG A 99 65.95 -80.58 41.06
C ARG A 99 67.04 -79.97 41.95
N LEU A 100 68.29 -80.41 41.83
CA LEU A 100 69.43 -79.84 42.57
C LEU A 100 69.71 -78.38 42.16
N LEU A 101 69.67 -78.06 40.87
CA LEU A 101 69.81 -76.69 40.35
C LEU A 101 68.65 -75.77 40.75
N CYS A 102 67.41 -76.26 40.67
CA CYS A 102 66.22 -75.54 41.12
C CYS A 102 66.27 -75.30 42.66
N LYS A 103 66.82 -76.25 43.45
CA LYS A 103 67.05 -76.09 44.90
C LYS A 103 68.18 -75.08 45.19
N TYR A 104 69.26 -75.10 44.42
CA TYR A 104 70.35 -74.13 44.51
C TYR A 104 69.90 -72.70 44.18
N MET A 105 69.13 -72.53 43.11
CA MET A 105 68.54 -71.24 42.71
C MET A 105 67.59 -70.67 43.77
N ARG A 106 66.78 -71.52 44.43
CA ARG A 106 65.88 -71.10 45.53
C ARG A 106 66.63 -70.76 46.83
N SER A 107 67.72 -71.46 47.13
CA SER A 107 68.54 -71.18 48.32
C SER A 107 69.19 -69.79 48.32
N LYS A 108 69.28 -69.15 47.14
CA LYS A 108 69.89 -67.83 46.97
C LYS A 108 68.89 -66.67 47.04
N THR A 109 67.58 -66.94 46.97
CA THR A 109 66.55 -65.90 46.89
C THR A 109 65.78 -65.65 48.18
N ASP A 110 65.84 -66.56 49.16
CA ASP A 110 64.97 -66.51 50.36
C ASP A 110 65.69 -66.33 51.70
N ASP A 111 67.00 -66.02 51.77
CA ASP A 111 67.57 -65.56 53.03
C ASP A 111 68.74 -64.60 52.87
N GLY A 112 68.59 -63.41 53.46
CA GLY A 112 69.68 -62.47 53.65
C GLY A 112 70.59 -62.96 54.76
N GLY A 113 71.65 -63.68 54.39
CA GLY A 113 72.78 -63.93 55.28
C GLY A 113 72.98 -65.40 55.63
N SER A 114 73.58 -66.15 54.70
CA SER A 114 74.63 -67.15 54.95
C SER A 114 75.03 -67.71 53.60
N THR A 115 76.25 -67.41 53.14
CA THR A 115 76.89 -68.17 52.07
C THR A 115 76.83 -69.66 52.42
N PRO A 116 76.24 -70.55 51.60
CA PRO A 116 76.39 -71.97 51.82
C PRO A 116 77.87 -72.31 51.67
N THR A 117 78.43 -72.94 52.69
CA THR A 117 79.81 -73.42 52.75
C THR A 117 80.11 -74.22 51.49
N VAL A 118 81.20 -73.89 50.81
CA VAL A 118 81.70 -74.42 49.51
C VAL A 118 81.98 -75.93 49.51
N ALA A 119 81.60 -76.68 50.55
CA ALA A 119 81.88 -78.10 50.70
C ALA A 119 80.95 -79.04 49.88
N GLU A 120 79.81 -78.57 49.35
CA GLU A 120 78.92 -79.38 48.48
C GLU A 120 79.05 -79.07 46.97
N LEU A 121 79.90 -78.11 46.58
CA LEU A 121 80.19 -77.79 45.17
C LEU A 121 81.29 -78.67 44.56
N SER A 122 81.93 -79.51 45.37
CA SER A 122 83.02 -80.43 44.97
C SER A 122 82.55 -81.64 44.14
N THR A 123 81.23 -81.85 43.99
CA THR A 123 80.63 -82.96 43.22
C THR A 123 80.04 -82.54 41.88
N PHE A 124 80.06 -81.26 41.51
CA PHE A 124 79.63 -80.81 40.18
C PHE A 124 80.77 -80.97 39.18
N SER A 125 80.90 -82.17 38.60
CA SER A 125 81.82 -82.44 37.50
C SER A 125 81.51 -81.55 36.29
N PRO A 126 82.51 -80.96 35.60
CA PRO A 126 82.33 -80.25 34.33
C PRO A 126 81.57 -81.07 33.27
N ALA A 127 81.64 -82.41 33.36
CA ALA A 127 80.89 -83.33 32.50
C ALA A 127 79.36 -83.20 32.69
N ARG A 128 78.88 -82.96 33.93
CA ARG A 128 77.45 -82.78 34.22
C ARG A 128 76.91 -81.44 33.73
N PHE A 129 77.75 -80.42 33.61
CA PHE A 129 77.37 -79.14 33.01
C PHE A 129 77.24 -79.26 31.48
N ILE A 130 78.11 -80.05 30.84
CA ILE A 130 78.02 -80.38 29.42
C ILE A 130 76.76 -81.23 29.14
N GLU A 131 76.44 -82.19 30.01
CA GLU A 131 75.16 -82.92 29.95
C GLU A 131 73.96 -81.97 30.08
N LEU A 132 73.99 -81.01 31.02
CA LEU A 132 72.89 -80.07 31.19
C LEU A 132 72.68 -79.17 29.96
N VAL A 133 73.76 -78.73 29.31
CA VAL A 133 73.70 -77.97 28.06
C VAL A 133 73.15 -78.84 26.92
N ALA A 134 73.56 -80.11 26.84
CA ALA A 134 73.04 -81.06 25.85
C ALA A 134 71.54 -81.35 26.04
N ILE A 135 71.08 -81.42 27.30
CA ILE A 135 69.69 -81.65 27.68
C ILE A 135 68.81 -80.42 27.38
N VAL A 136 69.30 -79.21 27.68
CA VAL A 136 68.60 -77.94 27.40
C VAL A 136 68.49 -77.66 25.90
N SER A 137 69.35 -78.27 25.08
CA SER A 137 69.32 -78.20 23.61
C SER A 137 68.41 -79.24 22.94
N ASN A 138 67.57 -79.97 23.69
CA ASN A 138 66.65 -80.95 23.12
C ASN A 138 65.53 -80.25 22.30
N LYS A 139 65.48 -80.52 20.99
CA LYS A 139 64.54 -79.93 20.02
C LYS A 139 63.06 -80.22 20.32
N GLU A 140 62.76 -81.30 21.04
CA GLU A 140 61.39 -81.63 21.41
C GLU A 140 60.90 -80.77 22.58
N LEU A 141 61.78 -80.51 23.54
CA LEU A 141 61.55 -79.65 24.70
C LEU A 141 61.27 -78.19 24.27
N HIS A 142 62.00 -77.69 23.27
CA HIS A 142 61.77 -76.36 22.71
C HIS A 142 60.34 -76.17 22.19
N LYS A 143 59.73 -77.18 21.54
CA LYS A 143 58.37 -77.08 20.96
C LYS A 143 57.28 -76.97 22.01
N THR A 144 57.39 -77.72 23.10
CA THR A 144 56.44 -77.69 24.23
C THR A 144 56.57 -76.41 25.06
N ILE A 145 57.79 -75.85 25.17
CA ILE A 145 58.06 -74.65 25.97
C ILE A 145 57.55 -73.36 25.32
N VAL A 146 57.46 -73.27 23.98
CA VAL A 146 56.88 -72.08 23.29
C VAL A 146 55.48 -71.73 23.83
N GLY A 147 54.69 -72.72 24.24
CA GLY A 147 53.39 -72.52 24.88
C GLY A 147 53.46 -71.94 26.30
N GLN A 148 54.49 -72.28 27.07
CA GLN A 148 54.68 -71.87 28.47
C GLN A 148 55.39 -70.51 28.64
N VAL A 149 56.02 -69.97 27.58
CA VAL A 149 56.61 -68.62 27.57
C VAL A 149 55.59 -67.53 27.93
N LYS A 150 54.28 -67.77 27.70
CA LYS A 150 53.19 -66.86 28.09
C LYS A 150 52.94 -66.80 29.61
N ASN A 151 53.45 -67.76 30.37
CA ASN A 151 53.32 -67.82 31.83
C ASN A 151 54.53 -67.25 32.58
N LEU A 152 55.55 -66.78 31.85
CA LEU A 152 56.73 -66.14 32.42
C LEU A 152 56.42 -64.74 32.97
N PRO A 153 57.08 -64.32 34.07
CA PRO A 153 57.04 -62.95 34.58
C PRO A 153 57.41 -61.91 33.50
N GLY A 154 56.78 -60.74 33.56
CA GLY A 154 56.86 -59.72 32.50
C GLY A 154 58.27 -59.23 32.15
N VAL A 155 59.23 -59.31 33.08
CA VAL A 155 60.64 -58.95 32.87
C VAL A 155 61.30 -59.88 31.86
N TYR A 156 61.12 -61.20 32.00
CA TYR A 156 61.67 -62.20 31.09
C TYR A 156 60.99 -62.16 29.72
N ARG A 157 59.69 -61.85 29.68
CA ARG A 157 58.96 -61.67 28.42
C ARG A 157 59.46 -60.47 27.62
N LYS A 158 59.68 -59.32 28.27
CA LYS A 158 60.27 -58.14 27.62
C LYS A 158 61.68 -58.43 27.12
N PHE A 159 62.50 -59.10 27.93
CA PHE A 159 63.85 -59.50 27.51
C PHE A 159 63.83 -60.43 26.28
N LEU A 160 62.98 -61.47 26.28
CA LEU A 160 62.81 -62.35 25.12
C LEU A 160 62.26 -61.61 23.89
N SER A 161 61.35 -60.66 24.07
CA SER A 161 60.86 -59.80 22.98
C SER A 161 62.00 -58.98 22.37
N ASN A 162 62.81 -58.34 23.22
CA ASN A 162 63.97 -57.55 22.79
C ASN A 162 65.02 -58.42 22.09
N ILE A 163 65.25 -59.65 22.54
CA ILE A 163 66.17 -60.59 21.86
C ILE A 163 65.61 -61.03 20.50
N ARG A 164 64.30 -61.26 20.39
CA ARG A 164 63.65 -61.57 19.10
C ARG A 164 63.68 -60.37 18.14
N GLU A 165 63.48 -59.16 18.65
CA GLU A 165 63.62 -57.92 17.87
C GLU A 165 65.06 -57.67 17.46
N PHE A 166 66.02 -57.87 18.36
CA PHE A 166 67.45 -57.80 18.07
C PHE A 166 67.85 -58.81 17.00
N ARG A 167 67.32 -60.04 17.06
CA ARG A 167 67.49 -61.05 16.01
C ARG A 167 66.95 -60.55 14.67
N LYS A 168 65.70 -60.08 14.63
CA LYS A 168 65.09 -59.53 13.40
C LYS A 168 65.90 -58.37 12.84
N PHE A 169 66.33 -57.44 13.69
CA PHE A 169 67.14 -56.29 13.31
C PHE A 169 68.51 -56.71 12.79
N THR A 170 69.17 -57.67 13.45
CA THR A 170 70.49 -58.17 13.06
C THR A 170 70.43 -58.90 11.72
N ILE A 171 69.41 -59.74 11.51
CA ILE A 171 69.15 -60.39 10.21
C ILE A 171 68.90 -59.34 9.14
N ALA A 172 68.03 -58.37 9.38
CA ALA A 172 67.73 -57.29 8.42
C ALA A 172 68.98 -56.44 8.09
N LYS A 173 69.82 -56.15 9.08
CA LYS A 173 71.06 -55.40 8.91
C LYS A 173 72.14 -56.20 8.19
N MET A 174 72.22 -57.51 8.43
CA MET A 174 73.13 -58.40 7.69
C MET A 174 72.67 -58.65 6.26
N GLN A 175 71.37 -58.56 5.98
CA GLN A 175 70.79 -58.60 4.63
C GLN A 175 70.85 -57.25 3.89
N MET A 176 71.22 -56.16 4.58
CA MET A 176 71.49 -54.87 3.96
C MET A 176 72.90 -54.84 3.40
N THR A 177 73.00 -54.95 2.07
CA THR A 177 74.25 -54.73 1.33
C THR A 177 74.50 -53.23 1.17
N ALA A 178 75.76 -52.81 1.08
CA ALA A 178 76.13 -51.41 0.81
C ALA A 178 75.41 -50.80 -0.41
N GLN A 179 75.07 -51.61 -1.42
CA GLN A 179 74.29 -51.20 -2.59
C GLN A 179 72.82 -50.91 -2.27
N LYS A 180 72.18 -51.73 -1.42
CA LYS A 180 70.80 -51.52 -0.96
C LYS A 180 70.71 -50.28 -0.08
N ASP A 181 71.71 -50.03 0.75
CA ASP A 181 71.82 -48.79 1.54
C ASP A 181 71.98 -47.55 0.64
N LEU A 182 72.83 -47.62 -0.40
CA LEU A 182 72.97 -46.53 -1.37
C LEU A 182 71.67 -46.28 -2.15
N ALA A 183 70.95 -47.32 -2.55
CA ALA A 183 69.65 -47.19 -3.21
C ALA A 183 68.61 -46.53 -2.30
N LYS A 184 68.56 -46.95 -1.03
CA LYS A 184 67.71 -46.33 0.00
C LYS A 184 68.05 -44.85 0.18
N GLU A 185 69.34 -44.49 0.25
CA GLU A 185 69.78 -43.10 0.37
C GLU A 185 69.40 -42.26 -0.85
N LYS A 186 69.56 -42.78 -2.07
CA LYS A 186 69.11 -42.11 -3.30
C LYS A 186 67.60 -41.85 -3.29
N ILE A 187 66.80 -42.84 -2.89
CA ILE A 187 65.34 -42.70 -2.80
C ILE A 187 64.96 -41.65 -1.76
N LEU A 188 65.58 -41.69 -0.58
CA LEU A 188 65.38 -40.68 0.47
C LEU A 188 65.75 -39.28 -0.02
N HIS A 189 66.85 -39.13 -0.76
CA HIS A 189 67.25 -37.85 -1.34
C HIS A 189 66.25 -37.36 -2.40
N ARG A 190 65.72 -38.24 -3.26
CA ARG A 190 64.66 -37.88 -4.23
C ARG A 190 63.40 -37.41 -3.51
N MET A 191 63.00 -38.10 -2.44
CA MET A 191 61.85 -37.71 -1.61
C MET A 191 62.07 -36.38 -0.91
N TRP A 192 63.27 -36.15 -0.38
CA TRP A 192 63.63 -34.88 0.24
C TRP A 192 63.55 -33.72 -0.76
N LEU A 193 64.09 -33.89 -1.97
CA LEU A 193 63.97 -32.89 -3.04
C LEU A 193 62.52 -32.66 -3.48
N SER A 194 61.70 -33.71 -3.54
CA SER A 194 60.27 -33.58 -3.82
C SER A 194 59.55 -32.83 -2.72
N ASN A 195 59.85 -33.15 -1.45
CA ASN A 195 59.27 -32.49 -0.30
C ASN A 195 59.65 -31.00 -0.27
N GLN A 196 60.91 -30.66 -0.55
CA GLN A 196 61.36 -29.27 -0.70
C GLN A 196 60.60 -28.52 -1.81
N ARG A 197 60.30 -29.16 -2.94
CA ARG A 197 59.48 -28.56 -3.99
C ARG A 197 58.04 -28.38 -3.54
N ASN A 198 57.46 -29.39 -2.89
CA ASN A 198 56.09 -29.32 -2.38
C ASN A 198 55.94 -28.22 -1.32
N ILE A 199 56.91 -28.05 -0.42
CA ILE A 199 56.91 -26.96 0.58
C ILE A 199 56.90 -25.59 -0.12
N LYS A 200 57.73 -25.39 -1.14
CA LYS A 200 57.76 -24.12 -1.89
C LYS A 200 56.44 -23.86 -2.61
N GLU A 201 55.81 -24.90 -3.15
CA GLU A 201 54.52 -24.76 -3.83
C GLU A 201 53.38 -24.49 -2.85
N ILE A 202 53.39 -25.12 -1.66
CA ILE A 202 52.44 -24.82 -0.58
C ILE A 202 52.55 -23.35 -0.18
N ILE A 203 53.76 -22.84 0.06
CA ILE A 203 53.99 -21.43 0.41
C ILE A 203 53.43 -20.50 -0.68
N ARG A 204 53.71 -20.79 -1.97
CA ARG A 204 53.17 -20.00 -3.08
C ARG A 204 51.63 -20.01 -3.10
N ILE A 205 51.01 -21.19 -2.90
CA ILE A 205 49.56 -21.30 -2.88
C ILE A 205 48.96 -20.55 -1.69
N GLU A 206 49.60 -20.61 -0.52
CA GLU A 206 49.21 -19.85 0.67
C GLU A 206 49.27 -18.34 0.42
N GLU A 207 50.36 -17.84 -0.19
CA GLU A 207 50.49 -16.43 -0.58
C GLU A 207 49.38 -15.98 -1.54
N ILE A 208 49.07 -16.78 -2.57
CA ILE A 208 47.98 -16.49 -3.51
C ILE A 208 46.63 -16.49 -2.78
N LEU A 209 46.41 -17.43 -1.86
CA LEU A 209 45.17 -17.50 -1.08
C LEU A 209 45.02 -16.27 -0.18
N GLU A 210 46.09 -15.81 0.47
CA GLU A 210 46.07 -14.60 1.28
C GLU A 210 45.79 -13.36 0.43
N GLU A 211 46.44 -13.21 -0.72
CA GLU A 211 46.18 -12.10 -1.66
C GLU A 211 44.72 -12.10 -2.12
N LYS A 212 44.18 -13.27 -2.49
CA LYS A 212 42.77 -13.39 -2.89
C LYS A 212 41.82 -13.10 -1.74
N ARG A 213 42.11 -13.55 -0.52
CA ARG A 213 41.30 -13.22 0.66
C ARG A 213 41.30 -11.72 0.93
N ALA A 214 42.46 -11.07 0.87
CA ALA A 214 42.57 -9.62 1.05
C ALA A 214 41.80 -8.85 -0.05
N SER A 215 41.93 -9.28 -1.31
CA SER A 215 41.18 -8.68 -2.42
C SER A 215 39.66 -8.82 -2.25
N PHE A 216 39.17 -9.99 -1.85
CA PHE A 216 37.74 -10.19 -1.61
C PHE A 216 37.25 -9.41 -0.40
N GLN A 217 38.05 -9.33 0.66
CA GLN A 217 37.70 -8.55 1.84
C GLN A 217 37.55 -7.06 1.49
N ALA A 218 38.47 -6.51 0.69
CA ALA A 218 38.39 -5.14 0.20
C ALA A 218 37.14 -4.89 -0.66
N GLU A 219 36.80 -5.84 -1.56
CA GLU A 219 35.58 -5.74 -2.38
C GLU A 219 34.31 -5.79 -1.50
N ILE A 220 34.28 -6.69 -0.50
CA ILE A 220 33.16 -6.78 0.45
C ILE A 220 32.99 -5.47 1.22
N GLU A 221 34.08 -4.87 1.69
CA GLU A 221 34.05 -3.58 2.40
C GLU A 221 33.52 -2.45 1.51
N GLU A 222 33.97 -2.39 0.24
CA GLU A 222 33.47 -1.43 -0.74
C GLU A 222 31.97 -1.60 -0.99
N LYS A 223 31.52 -2.83 -1.26
CA LYS A 223 30.08 -3.12 -1.47
C LYS A 223 29.25 -2.82 -0.22
N THR A 224 29.79 -3.11 0.96
CA THR A 224 29.11 -2.84 2.24
C THR A 224 28.95 -1.33 2.45
N ALA A 225 29.99 -0.54 2.18
CA ALA A 225 29.91 0.92 2.26
C ALA A 225 28.89 1.51 1.27
N ILE A 226 28.78 0.94 0.06
CA ILE A 226 27.75 1.34 -0.91
C ILE A 226 26.35 1.01 -0.40
N ILE A 227 26.15 -0.19 0.17
CA ILE A 227 24.87 -0.60 0.75
C ILE A 227 24.47 0.33 1.90
N GLU A 228 25.40 0.72 2.76
CA GLU A 228 25.14 1.66 3.86
C GLU A 228 24.72 3.04 3.35
N ARG A 229 25.37 3.56 2.30
CA ARG A 229 24.97 4.82 1.66
C ARG A 229 23.55 4.74 1.11
N TYR A 230 23.21 3.67 0.39
CA TYR A 230 21.86 3.49 -0.14
C TYR A 230 20.81 3.34 0.97
N ARG A 231 21.14 2.68 2.09
CA ARG A 231 20.25 2.61 3.26
C ARG A 231 20.00 3.99 3.86
N ALA A 232 21.03 4.82 4.00
CA ALA A 232 20.89 6.19 4.48
C ALA A 232 20.06 7.06 3.53
N ASP A 233 20.25 6.91 2.22
CA ASP A 233 19.45 7.61 1.21
C ASP A 233 17.98 7.21 1.24
N ILE A 234 17.68 5.91 1.38
CA ILE A 234 16.31 5.40 1.51
C ILE A 234 15.65 6.01 2.77
N GLN A 235 16.32 5.96 3.92
CA GLN A 235 15.79 6.55 5.16
C GLN A 235 15.50 8.05 5.01
N ARG A 236 16.43 8.80 4.42
CA ARG A 236 16.23 10.23 4.15
C ARG A 236 15.04 10.48 3.24
N LEU A 237 14.87 9.69 2.17
CA LEU A 237 13.73 9.81 1.26
C LEU A 237 12.41 9.45 1.96
N GLU A 238 12.40 8.44 2.80
CA GLU A 238 11.23 8.07 3.61
C GLU A 238 10.82 9.20 4.58
N GLU A 239 11.78 9.81 5.26
CA GLU A 239 11.53 10.95 6.16
C GLU A 239 10.98 12.17 5.39
N GLN A 240 11.60 12.50 4.25
CA GLN A 240 11.12 13.57 3.39
C GLN A 240 9.71 13.30 2.87
N SER A 241 9.43 12.08 2.44
CA SER A 241 8.09 11.69 1.97
C SER A 241 7.06 11.78 3.09
N LYS A 242 7.37 11.28 4.30
CA LYS A 242 6.49 11.39 5.47
C LYS A 242 6.21 12.85 5.84
N SER A 243 7.23 13.72 5.83
CA SER A 243 7.06 15.15 6.08
C SER A 243 6.15 15.78 5.03
N GLN A 244 6.42 15.54 3.74
CA GLN A 244 5.62 16.10 2.65
C GLN A 244 4.16 15.63 2.68
N ILE A 245 3.92 14.36 2.98
CA ILE A 245 2.56 13.83 3.13
C ILE A 245 1.85 14.51 4.30
N THR A 246 2.52 14.66 5.44
CA THR A 246 1.95 15.32 6.63
C THR A 246 1.64 16.80 6.34
N ASP A 247 2.58 17.52 5.73
CA ASP A 247 2.41 18.92 5.34
C ASP A 247 1.26 19.08 4.33
N PHE A 248 1.12 18.15 3.39
CA PHE A 248 0.03 18.15 2.42
C PHE A 248 -1.33 17.90 3.08
N ILE A 249 -1.41 16.92 3.99
CA ILE A 249 -2.64 16.66 4.77
C ILE A 249 -3.02 17.89 5.58
N ASP A 250 -2.08 18.48 6.32
CA ASP A 250 -2.34 19.67 7.13
C ASP A 250 -2.79 20.87 6.29
N GLN A 251 -2.18 21.07 5.11
CA GLN A 251 -2.59 22.12 4.18
C GLN A 251 -3.98 21.85 3.58
N SER A 252 -4.26 20.60 3.21
CA SER A 252 -5.55 20.17 2.69
C SER A 252 -6.65 20.39 3.73
N ASP A 253 -6.41 19.98 4.98
CA ASP A 253 -7.34 20.14 6.08
C ASP A 253 -7.61 21.61 6.38
N ARG A 254 -6.57 22.45 6.44
CA ARG A 254 -6.73 23.91 6.59
C ARG A 254 -7.57 24.52 5.47
N ASN A 255 -7.35 24.09 4.23
CA ASN A 255 -8.13 24.57 3.09
C ASN A 255 -9.59 24.10 3.18
N MET A 256 -9.82 22.83 3.53
CA MET A 256 -11.15 22.27 3.79
C MET A 256 -11.91 23.05 4.87
N PHE A 257 -11.26 23.34 6.00
CA PHE A 257 -11.86 24.16 7.06
C PHE A 257 -12.24 25.55 6.56
N ARG A 258 -11.37 26.20 5.78
CA ARG A 258 -11.69 27.52 5.19
C ARG A 258 -12.87 27.45 4.22
N TYR A 259 -12.97 26.42 3.40
CA TYR A 259 -14.12 26.25 2.50
C TYR A 259 -15.41 25.99 3.26
N PHE A 260 -15.35 25.18 4.32
CA PHE A 260 -16.48 24.91 5.19
C PHE A 260 -16.96 26.20 5.87
N GLU A 261 -16.05 26.96 6.48
CA GLU A 261 -16.37 28.24 7.11
C GLU A 261 -16.96 29.26 6.12
N GLN A 262 -16.41 29.35 4.90
CA GLN A 262 -16.97 30.19 3.84
C GLN A 262 -18.37 29.74 3.42
N SER A 263 -18.59 28.44 3.29
CA SER A 263 -19.88 27.86 2.95
C SER A 263 -20.93 28.12 4.04
N ASP A 264 -20.56 27.93 5.31
CA ASP A 264 -21.43 28.18 6.45
C ASP A 264 -21.81 29.67 6.55
N ASN A 265 -20.84 30.57 6.40
CA ASN A 265 -21.11 32.01 6.35
C ASN A 265 -22.05 32.37 5.21
N ARG A 266 -21.85 31.79 4.02
CA ARG A 266 -22.73 32.00 2.87
C ARG A 266 -24.14 31.46 3.11
N TYR A 267 -24.25 30.31 3.76
CA TYR A 267 -25.53 29.73 4.13
C TYR A 267 -26.28 30.62 5.13
N GLU A 268 -25.58 31.14 6.14
CA GLU A 268 -26.18 32.10 7.08
C GLU A 268 -26.67 33.38 6.40
N GLU A 269 -25.90 33.93 5.46
CA GLU A 269 -26.31 35.09 4.66
C GLU A 269 -27.59 34.81 3.87
N LEU A 270 -27.62 33.69 3.13
CA LEU A 270 -28.79 33.28 2.35
C LEU A 270 -30.02 33.05 3.25
N LEU A 271 -29.82 32.47 4.45
CA LEU A 271 -30.89 32.28 5.41
C LEU A 271 -31.42 33.62 5.94
N LYS A 272 -30.53 34.58 6.22
CA LYS A 272 -30.91 35.95 6.62
C LYS A 272 -31.68 36.66 5.51
N GLU A 273 -31.25 36.53 4.25
CA GLU A 273 -31.96 37.08 3.09
C GLU A 273 -33.34 36.44 2.90
N ALA A 274 -33.44 35.11 2.94
CA ALA A 274 -34.71 34.40 2.82
C ALA A 274 -35.71 34.82 3.92
N ASN A 275 -35.24 34.93 5.17
CA ASN A 275 -36.06 35.41 6.28
C ASN A 275 -36.50 36.87 6.08
N ARG A 276 -35.63 37.72 5.53
CA ARG A 276 -35.97 39.10 5.20
C ARG A 276 -37.06 39.17 4.13
N TRP A 277 -36.91 38.45 3.03
CA TRP A 277 -37.90 38.41 1.96
C TRP A 277 -39.24 37.84 2.41
N THR A 278 -39.23 36.82 3.28
CA THR A 278 -40.45 36.26 3.86
C THR A 278 -41.20 37.33 4.67
N LYS A 279 -40.49 38.07 5.52
CA LYS A 279 -41.09 39.17 6.30
C LYS A 279 -41.60 40.29 5.40
N GLU A 280 -40.83 40.70 4.39
CA GLU A 280 -41.24 41.73 3.43
C GLU A 280 -42.51 41.28 2.68
N TYR A 281 -42.56 40.02 2.23
CA TYR A 281 -43.75 39.44 1.59
C TYR A 281 -44.96 39.46 2.51
N ASP A 282 -44.82 39.01 3.76
CA ASP A 282 -45.92 39.00 4.73
C ASP A 282 -46.45 40.42 4.98
N THR A 283 -45.56 41.42 5.10
CA THR A 283 -45.98 42.81 5.27
C THR A 283 -46.75 43.35 4.07
N VAL A 284 -46.29 43.09 2.84
CA VAL A 284 -46.98 43.51 1.62
C VAL A 284 -48.33 42.81 1.50
N LEU A 285 -48.39 41.51 1.82
CA LEU A 285 -49.64 40.75 1.82
C LEU A 285 -50.66 41.31 2.81
N GLU A 286 -50.23 41.68 4.01
CA GLU A 286 -51.10 42.33 5.01
C GLU A 286 -51.62 43.69 4.52
N GLU A 287 -50.75 44.50 3.90
CA GLU A 287 -51.12 45.80 3.31
C GLU A 287 -52.14 45.64 2.19
N ASP A 288 -51.90 44.72 1.26
CA ASP A 288 -52.82 44.41 0.16
C ASP A 288 -54.17 43.92 0.67
N LEU A 289 -54.19 42.99 1.63
CA LEU A 289 -55.42 42.52 2.25
C LEU A 289 -56.19 43.65 2.95
N ARG A 290 -55.48 44.60 3.58
CA ARG A 290 -56.10 45.78 4.20
C ARG A 290 -56.72 46.70 3.13
N LEU A 291 -55.99 46.99 2.06
CA LEU A 291 -56.46 47.82 0.94
C LEU A 291 -57.66 47.18 0.23
N GLU A 292 -57.61 45.86 0.04
CA GLU A 292 -58.68 45.07 -0.57
C GLU A 292 -59.97 45.15 0.25
N LYS A 293 -59.88 44.97 1.58
CA LYS A 293 -61.00 45.16 2.51
C LYS A 293 -61.56 46.59 2.45
N GLU A 294 -60.70 47.60 2.44
CA GLU A 294 -61.12 49.00 2.36
C GLU A 294 -61.86 49.29 1.04
N ASN A 295 -61.35 48.78 -0.08
CA ASN A 295 -61.96 48.91 -1.38
C ASN A 295 -63.30 48.17 -1.46
N ARG A 296 -63.41 46.97 -0.88
CA ARG A 296 -64.70 46.26 -0.74
C ARG A 296 -65.71 47.08 0.04
N MET A 297 -65.31 47.70 1.16
CA MET A 297 -66.19 48.57 1.94
C MET A 297 -66.62 49.82 1.15
N LYS A 298 -65.69 50.48 0.44
CA LYS A 298 -66.00 51.63 -0.42
C LYS A 298 -67.00 51.24 -1.52
N LYS A 299 -66.76 50.11 -2.20
CA LYS A 299 -67.66 49.56 -3.22
C LYS A 299 -69.05 49.31 -2.62
N ALA A 300 -69.15 48.63 -1.48
CA ALA A 300 -70.43 48.35 -0.83
C ALA A 300 -71.20 49.63 -0.47
N ARG A 301 -70.52 50.65 0.06
CA ARG A 301 -71.12 51.97 0.37
C ARG A 301 -71.63 52.67 -0.90
N LEU A 302 -70.83 52.71 -1.96
CA LEU A 302 -71.24 53.31 -3.23
C LEU A 302 -72.40 52.57 -3.87
N THR A 303 -72.40 51.23 -3.84
CA THR A 303 -73.52 50.42 -4.32
C THR A 303 -74.80 50.69 -3.52
N GLN A 304 -74.70 50.83 -2.20
CA GLN A 304 -75.84 51.20 -1.35
C GLN A 304 -76.36 52.62 -1.66
N GLN A 305 -75.47 53.58 -1.88
CA GLN A 305 -75.84 54.95 -2.28
C GLN A 305 -76.54 54.94 -3.65
N LEU A 306 -76.00 54.22 -4.63
CA LEU A 306 -76.61 54.06 -5.95
C LEU A 306 -78.00 53.42 -5.85
N GLN A 307 -78.16 52.35 -5.08
CA GLN A 307 -79.47 51.73 -4.85
C GLN A 307 -80.46 52.72 -4.22
N THR A 308 -79.99 53.54 -3.29
CA THR A 308 -80.82 54.58 -2.65
C THR A 308 -81.25 55.64 -3.67
N TRP A 309 -80.35 56.09 -4.55
CA TRP A 309 -80.68 57.03 -5.62
C TRP A 309 -81.62 56.44 -6.65
N LEU A 310 -81.41 55.18 -7.05
CA LEU A 310 -82.28 54.48 -7.98
C LEU A 310 -83.69 54.33 -7.39
N ASN A 311 -83.82 53.90 -6.13
CA ASN A 311 -85.11 53.82 -5.44
C ASN A 311 -85.81 55.19 -5.34
N LYS A 312 -85.06 56.28 -5.11
CA LYS A 312 -85.62 57.65 -5.12
C LYS A 312 -86.10 58.05 -6.51
N TYR A 313 -85.29 57.82 -7.54
CA TYR A 313 -85.65 58.09 -8.92
C TYR A 313 -86.89 57.30 -9.34
N ASP A 314 -86.95 56.00 -9.04
CA ASP A 314 -88.11 55.15 -9.36
C ASP A 314 -89.38 55.62 -8.66
N LYS A 315 -89.26 56.06 -7.39
CA LYS A 315 -90.37 56.65 -6.64
C LYS A 315 -90.84 57.96 -7.27
N ASP A 316 -89.93 58.89 -7.51
CA ASP A 316 -90.24 60.21 -8.08
C ASP A 316 -90.81 60.08 -9.50
N ALA A 317 -90.21 59.25 -10.35
CA ALA A 317 -90.72 58.96 -11.69
C ALA A 317 -92.11 58.30 -11.63
N GLY A 318 -92.34 57.39 -10.68
CA GLY A 318 -93.65 56.79 -10.43
C GLY A 318 -94.71 57.83 -10.00
N GLU A 319 -94.36 58.74 -9.10
CA GLU A 319 -95.21 59.85 -8.66
C GLU A 319 -95.52 60.82 -9.81
N ARG A 320 -94.51 61.27 -10.56
CA ARG A 320 -94.69 62.12 -11.75
C ARG A 320 -95.54 61.47 -12.84
N THR A 321 -95.37 60.17 -13.05
CA THR A 321 -96.19 59.44 -14.03
C THR A 321 -97.65 59.37 -13.57
N LYS A 322 -97.91 59.19 -12.27
CA LYS A 322 -99.27 59.25 -11.71
C LYS A 322 -99.86 60.66 -11.85
N GLU A 323 -99.11 61.70 -11.51
CA GLU A 323 -99.51 63.11 -11.69
C GLU A 323 -99.86 63.39 -13.16
N LEU A 324 -98.99 63.01 -14.11
CA LEU A 324 -99.21 63.22 -15.54
C LEU A 324 -100.46 62.47 -16.02
N LYS A 325 -100.65 61.21 -15.62
CA LYS A 325 -101.88 60.46 -15.93
C LYS A 325 -103.12 61.16 -15.37
N SER A 326 -103.06 61.68 -14.13
CA SER A 326 -104.17 62.43 -13.52
C SER A 326 -104.47 63.72 -14.29
N LEU A 327 -103.44 64.52 -14.63
CA LEU A 327 -103.60 65.75 -15.40
C LEU A 327 -104.14 65.47 -16.81
N ALA A 328 -103.61 64.45 -17.49
CA ALA A 328 -104.10 64.02 -18.79
C ALA A 328 -105.57 63.58 -18.73
N SER A 329 -105.98 62.89 -17.65
CA SER A 329 -107.39 62.54 -17.44
C SER A 329 -108.27 63.78 -17.21
N THR A 330 -107.82 64.75 -16.41
CA THR A 330 -108.54 66.01 -16.20
C THR A 330 -108.62 66.86 -17.46
N LEU A 331 -107.55 66.92 -18.25
CA LEU A 331 -107.52 67.65 -19.52
C LEU A 331 -108.46 67.01 -20.54
N ARG A 332 -108.51 65.67 -20.64
CA ARG A 332 -109.51 65.00 -21.47
C ARG A 332 -110.94 65.31 -21.03
N ALA A 333 -111.21 65.28 -19.72
CA ALA A 333 -112.52 65.65 -19.18
C ALA A 333 -112.88 67.11 -19.52
N ARG A 334 -111.97 68.06 -19.30
CA ARG A 334 -112.17 69.48 -19.64
C ARG A 334 -112.33 69.72 -21.14
N LEU A 335 -111.58 69.00 -21.98
CA LEU A 335 -111.71 69.10 -23.43
C LEU A 335 -113.07 68.57 -23.90
N GLN A 336 -113.55 67.49 -23.28
CA GLN A 336 -114.89 66.99 -23.52
C GLN A 336 -115.95 68.02 -23.10
N GLU A 337 -115.86 68.58 -21.89
CA GLU A 337 -116.72 69.67 -21.43
C GLU A 337 -116.69 70.89 -22.38
N PHE A 338 -115.51 71.29 -22.85
CA PHE A 338 -115.34 72.40 -23.79
C PHE A 338 -115.94 72.11 -25.16
N ASN A 339 -115.75 70.89 -25.68
CA ASN A 339 -116.35 70.49 -26.95
C ASN A 339 -117.88 70.43 -26.86
N ASP A 340 -118.41 69.94 -25.74
CA ASP A 340 -119.84 69.89 -25.47
C ASP A 340 -120.42 71.32 -25.38
N TRP A 341 -119.75 72.23 -24.66
CA TRP A 341 -120.13 73.64 -24.59
C TRP A 341 -120.04 74.32 -25.96
N LYS A 342 -118.98 74.07 -26.72
CA LYS A 342 -118.78 74.65 -28.05
C LYS A 342 -119.91 74.25 -29.00
N LEU A 343 -120.26 72.97 -29.02
CA LEU A 343 -121.30 72.44 -29.91
C LEU A 343 -122.70 72.93 -29.52
N ASN A 344 -123.00 73.00 -28.22
CA ASN A 344 -124.36 73.26 -27.72
C ASN A 344 -124.66 74.75 -27.52
N ASP A 345 -123.67 75.55 -27.10
CA ASP A 345 -123.88 76.96 -26.75
C ASP A 345 -123.20 77.92 -27.73
N PHE A 346 -121.91 77.72 -28.01
CA PHE A 346 -121.10 78.70 -28.77
C PHE A 346 -121.41 78.69 -30.27
N ASP A 347 -121.31 77.54 -30.94
CA ASP A 347 -121.51 77.45 -32.39
C ASP A 347 -122.92 77.94 -32.83
N PRO A 348 -124.02 77.64 -32.10
CA PRO A 348 -125.33 78.22 -32.39
C PRO A 348 -125.39 79.75 -32.18
N GLN A 349 -124.76 80.26 -31.12
CA GLN A 349 -124.71 81.71 -30.86
C GLN A 349 -123.87 82.46 -31.89
N GLU A 350 -122.72 81.91 -32.28
CA GLU A 350 -121.86 82.48 -33.31
C GLU A 350 -122.60 82.55 -34.65
N LYS A 351 -123.33 81.49 -35.00
CA LYS A 351 -124.19 81.49 -36.18
C LYS A 351 -125.26 82.58 -36.13
N GLN A 352 -125.97 82.72 -35.01
CA GLN A 352 -126.96 83.80 -34.81
C GLN A 352 -126.34 85.19 -34.87
N TYR A 353 -125.14 85.37 -34.32
CA TYR A 353 -124.42 86.65 -34.36
C TYR A 353 -124.02 87.04 -35.79
N PHE A 354 -123.48 86.10 -36.58
CA PHE A 354 -123.14 86.36 -37.97
C PHE A 354 -124.38 86.63 -38.84
N GLU A 355 -125.49 85.91 -38.61
CA GLU A 355 -126.76 86.21 -39.25
C GLU A 355 -127.23 87.65 -38.94
N ALA A 356 -127.16 88.08 -37.67
CA ALA A 356 -127.51 89.44 -37.26
C ALA A 356 -126.56 90.53 -37.79
N ILE A 357 -125.25 90.26 -37.90
CA ILE A 357 -124.29 91.18 -38.51
C ILE A 357 -124.58 91.36 -40.00
N GLU A 358 -124.87 90.27 -40.71
CA GLU A 358 -125.12 90.36 -42.15
C GLU A 358 -126.43 91.10 -42.44
N GLU A 359 -127.45 90.90 -41.61
CA GLU A 359 -128.68 91.70 -41.63
C GLU A 359 -128.39 93.20 -41.40
N ARG A 360 -127.59 93.55 -40.38
CA ARG A 360 -127.16 94.93 -40.14
C ARG A 360 -126.34 95.52 -41.29
N ARG A 361 -125.46 94.74 -41.91
CA ARG A 361 -124.65 95.16 -43.05
C ARG A 361 -125.54 95.52 -44.24
N LEU A 362 -126.58 94.74 -44.51
CA LEU A 362 -127.55 95.00 -45.57
C LEU A 362 -128.31 96.31 -45.31
N ASP A 363 -128.73 96.57 -44.07
CA ASP A 363 -129.39 97.83 -43.68
C ASP A 363 -128.48 99.06 -43.84
N GLU A 364 -127.21 98.97 -43.41
CA GLU A 364 -126.25 100.07 -43.56
C GLU A 364 -125.92 100.37 -45.03
N LEU A 365 -125.91 99.33 -45.89
CA LEU A 365 -125.74 99.49 -47.34
C LEU A 365 -126.90 100.26 -47.96
N GLN A 366 -128.15 99.88 -47.63
CA GLN A 366 -129.35 100.58 -48.11
C GLN A 366 -129.36 102.05 -47.66
N ALA A 367 -129.04 102.32 -46.39
CA ALA A 367 -128.96 103.68 -45.86
C ALA A 367 -127.81 104.51 -46.48
N HIS A 368 -126.74 103.87 -46.96
CA HIS A 368 -125.68 104.57 -47.69
C HIS A 368 -126.09 104.94 -49.11
N GLU A 369 -126.75 104.02 -49.83
CA GLU A 369 -127.25 104.26 -51.19
C GLU A 369 -128.26 105.43 -51.24
N GLU A 370 -129.16 105.51 -50.26
CA GLU A 370 -130.10 106.63 -50.13
C GLU A 370 -129.38 107.98 -49.95
N ARG A 371 -128.32 108.02 -49.11
CA ARG A 371 -127.51 109.23 -48.88
C ARG A 371 -126.75 109.65 -50.14
N VAL A 372 -126.21 108.70 -50.91
CA VAL A 372 -125.52 108.98 -52.17
C VAL A 372 -126.49 109.57 -53.20
N ARG A 373 -127.71 109.03 -53.28
CA ARG A 373 -128.76 109.53 -54.19
C ARG A 373 -129.16 110.97 -53.88
N LEU A 374 -129.35 111.29 -52.59
CA LEU A 374 -129.59 112.67 -52.13
C LEU A 374 -128.42 113.61 -52.44
N PHE A 375 -127.18 113.17 -52.21
CA PHE A 375 -125.98 113.96 -52.52
C PHE A 375 -125.88 114.29 -54.02
N MET A 376 -126.15 113.33 -54.91
CA MET A 376 -126.17 113.56 -56.36
C MET A 376 -127.22 114.59 -56.78
N MET A 377 -128.43 114.55 -56.20
CA MET A 377 -129.46 115.57 -56.43
C MET A 377 -129.01 116.98 -55.99
N HIS A 378 -128.40 117.11 -54.81
CA HIS A 378 -127.89 118.39 -54.32
C HIS A 378 -126.68 118.91 -55.11
N ARG A 379 -125.82 118.02 -55.62
CA ARG A 379 -124.68 118.37 -56.49
C ARG A 379 -125.15 118.92 -57.83
N ALA A 380 -126.14 118.28 -58.45
CA ALA A 380 -126.74 118.76 -59.71
C ALA A 380 -127.35 120.16 -59.56
N ALA A 381 -128.06 120.42 -58.45
CA ALA A 381 -128.63 121.73 -58.13
C ALA A 381 -127.55 122.83 -57.96
N LYS A 382 -126.42 122.53 -57.30
CA LYS A 382 -125.31 123.49 -57.11
C LYS A 382 -124.59 123.86 -58.42
N VAL A 383 -124.47 122.92 -59.36
CA VAL A 383 -123.84 123.18 -60.67
C VAL A 383 -124.70 124.15 -61.50
N LEU A 384 -126.01 123.94 -61.52
CA LEU A 384 -126.98 124.84 -62.17
C LEU A 384 -126.95 126.27 -61.58
N GLN A 385 -126.91 126.38 -60.25
CA GLN A 385 -126.86 127.68 -59.57
C GLN A 385 -125.54 128.45 -59.82
N ARG A 386 -124.39 127.77 -59.95
CA ARG A 386 -123.11 128.41 -60.26
C ARG A 386 -123.04 128.94 -61.69
N ALA A 387 -123.53 128.17 -62.67
CA ALA A 387 -123.58 128.61 -64.06
C ALA A 387 -124.41 129.90 -64.22
N TRP A 388 -125.52 130.01 -63.47
CA TRP A 388 -126.37 131.22 -63.46
C TRP A 388 -125.67 132.45 -62.83
N ARG A 389 -124.93 132.28 -61.73
CA ARG A 389 -124.24 133.41 -61.05
C ARG A 389 -123.08 133.99 -61.89
N SER A 390 -122.35 133.15 -62.64
CA SER A 390 -121.27 133.55 -63.55
C SER A 390 -121.75 134.50 -64.68
N VAL A 391 -123.00 134.34 -65.13
CA VAL A 391 -123.62 135.19 -66.16
C VAL A 391 -124.13 136.52 -65.57
N ALA A 392 -124.57 136.53 -64.32
CA ALA A 392 -125.12 137.72 -63.65
C ALA A 392 -124.05 138.77 -63.27
N GLU A 393 -122.84 138.36 -62.89
CA GLU A 393 -121.74 139.27 -62.53
C GLU A 393 -121.16 140.03 -63.74
N ARG A 394 -121.06 139.35 -64.90
CA ARG A 394 -120.51 139.94 -66.13
C ARG A 394 -121.37 141.06 -66.73
N LYS A 395 -122.64 141.18 -66.35
CA LYS A 395 -123.58 142.24 -66.77
C LYS A 395 -123.60 143.48 -65.85
N ARG A 396 -122.98 143.46 -64.66
CA ARG A 396 -123.23 144.46 -63.60
C ARG A 396 -122.20 145.59 -63.48
N LYS A 397 -122.04 146.37 -64.57
CA LYS A 397 -121.59 147.80 -64.55
C LYS A 397 -120.05 148.01 -64.57
N MET A 398 -119.36 148.40 -65.64
CA MET A 398 -119.70 148.88 -66.99
C MET A 398 -120.68 150.06 -67.13
N ARG A 399 -121.08 150.79 -66.07
CA ARG A 399 -121.90 152.03 -66.22
C ARG A 399 -121.66 153.09 -65.10
N GLY A 400 -120.86 154.14 -65.42
CA GLY A 400 -120.87 155.55 -64.97
C GLY A 400 -120.32 155.94 -63.56
N ARG A 401 -119.79 157.14 -63.23
CA ARG A 401 -119.03 158.28 -63.85
C ARG A 401 -118.76 159.30 -62.68
N ARG A 402 -117.60 159.98 -62.56
CA ARG A 402 -117.36 161.17 -61.69
C ARG A 402 -118.25 162.35 -62.15
N GLY A 403 -118.73 163.33 -61.35
CA GLY A 403 -118.56 163.68 -59.93
C GLY A 403 -119.10 165.10 -59.57
N GLY A 404 -118.71 165.61 -58.38
CA GLY A 404 -118.83 167.02 -57.90
C GLY A 404 -120.00 167.30 -56.93
N ARG A 405 -119.89 168.02 -55.79
CA ARG A 405 -118.88 168.98 -55.30
C ARG A 405 -119.12 169.28 -53.80
N ARG A 406 -118.03 169.35 -53.02
CA ARG A 406 -117.73 170.14 -51.78
C ARG A 406 -118.76 170.30 -50.65
N GLY A 407 -118.29 170.04 -49.42
CA GLY A 407 -118.51 170.98 -48.30
C GLY A 407 -118.40 170.46 -46.86
N LYS A 408 -117.17 170.50 -46.29
CA LYS A 408 -116.81 170.82 -44.89
C LYS A 408 -117.37 170.01 -43.69
N GLY A 409 -116.44 169.47 -42.89
CA GLY A 409 -116.50 169.61 -41.43
C GLY A 409 -115.82 168.52 -40.58
N LYS A 410 -114.54 168.76 -40.21
CA LYS A 410 -113.75 168.32 -39.02
C LYS A 410 -114.44 167.32 -38.06
N LYS A 411 -113.83 166.19 -37.68
CA LYS A 411 -112.48 165.97 -37.11
C LYS A 411 -111.84 164.71 -37.67
#